data_AF-A0A6B3KNB0-F1
#
_entry.id   AF-A0A6B3KNB0-F1
#
_cell.length_a   1.000
_cell.length_b   1.000
_cell.length_c   1.000
_cell.angle_alpha   90.00
_cell.angle_beta   90.00
_cell.angle_gamma   90.00
#
_symmetry.space_group_name_H-M   'P 1'
#
loop_
_entity.id
_entity.type
_entity.pdbx_description
1 polymer ?
#
loop_
_entity_poly.entity_id
_entity_poly.type
_entity_poly.pdbx_seq_one_letter_code
_entity_poly.pdbx_strand_id
1 'polypeptide(L)'
;KGALTQFRGLQLGKTLTLGSQQWTVVGVFASGDAHDSELWTDAQTLATTYNRSAYQSISVRTTGKAGFSQFKTAMAADPRLKLDVETTRAYY
;
A
#
# COMPACT_ATOMS: atom_id res chain seq x y z
N LYS A 1 -10.10 9.46 5.90
CA LYS A 1 -9.56 10.71 6.46
C LYS A 1 -8.87 10.42 7.80
N GLY A 2 -8.64 9.15 8.14
CA GLY A 2 -8.07 8.75 9.44
C GLY A 2 -6.72 9.40 9.71
N ALA A 3 -5.75 9.23 8.81
CA ALA A 3 -4.40 9.76 8.95
C ALA A 3 -4.42 11.28 9.17
N LEU A 4 -5.19 12.04 8.38
CA LEU A 4 -5.33 13.49 8.53
C LEU A 4 -5.78 13.90 9.94
N THR A 5 -6.70 13.15 10.55
CA THR A 5 -7.20 13.48 11.89
C THR A 5 -6.23 13.12 13.01
N GLN A 6 -5.33 12.17 12.76
CA GLN A 6 -4.39 11.65 13.75
C GLN A 6 -3.02 12.34 13.71
N PHE A 7 -2.58 12.79 12.53
CA PHE A 7 -1.24 13.34 12.34
C PHE A 7 -1.24 14.78 11.84
N ARG A 8 -0.36 15.60 12.42
CA ARG A 8 -0.19 17.01 12.05
C ARG A 8 0.49 17.14 10.69
N GLY A 9 0.18 18.22 9.96
CA GLY A 9 0.85 18.57 8.71
C GLY A 9 0.33 17.83 7.48
N LEU A 10 -0.64 16.93 7.63
CA LEU A 10 -1.25 16.18 6.53
C LEU A 10 -2.38 16.94 5.81
N GLN A 11 -2.60 18.23 6.11
CA GLN A 11 -3.62 19.01 5.43
C GLN A 11 -3.27 19.21 3.95
N LEU A 12 -4.29 19.27 3.08
CA LEU A 12 -4.13 19.51 1.65
C LEU A 12 -3.25 20.75 1.39
N GLY A 13 -2.27 20.62 0.49
CA GLY A 13 -1.31 21.67 0.12
C GLY A 13 -0.16 21.88 1.10
N LYS A 14 -0.15 21.23 2.27
CA LYS A 14 1.02 21.22 3.17
C LYS A 14 2.11 20.32 2.63
N THR A 15 3.32 20.55 3.12
CA THR A 15 4.51 19.81 2.71
C THR A 15 5.07 19.02 3.90
N LEU A 16 5.51 17.80 3.62
CA LEU A 16 6.15 16.87 4.54
C LEU A 16 7.58 16.62 4.10
N THR A 17 8.50 16.45 5.05
CA THR A 17 9.83 15.92 4.74
C THR A 17 9.81 14.41 4.88
N LEU A 18 10.01 13.68 3.77
CA LEU A 18 10.15 12.23 3.75
C LEU A 18 11.52 11.88 3.16
N GLY A 19 12.35 11.17 3.94
CA GLY A 19 13.76 10.98 3.60
C GLY A 19 14.48 12.32 3.52
N SER A 20 15.14 12.60 2.40
CA SER A 20 15.80 13.87 2.10
C SER A 20 14.98 14.81 1.19
N GLN A 21 13.69 14.50 0.96
CA GLN A 21 12.86 15.22 0.00
C GLN A 21 11.60 15.85 0.64
N GLN A 22 11.13 16.94 0.02
CA GLN A 22 9.89 17.62 0.35
C GLN A 22 8.74 17.08 -0.51
N TRP A 23 7.62 16.73 0.12
CA TRP A 23 6.45 16.12 -0.50
C TRP A 23 5.19 16.91 -0.19
N THR A 24 4.46 17.34 -1.21
CA THR A 24 3.20 18.07 -1.04
C THR A 24 2.02 17.12 -0.93
N VAL A 25 1.15 17.34 0.05
CA VAL A 25 -0.13 16.64 0.15
C VAL A 25 -1.06 17.15 -0.96
N VAL A 26 -1.42 16.27 -1.89
CA VAL A 26 -2.26 16.60 -3.07
C VAL A 26 -3.70 16.08 -2.97
N GLY A 27 -4.02 15.29 -1.94
CA GLY A 27 -5.35 14.74 -1.76
C GLY A 27 -5.55 14.17 -0.37
N VAL A 28 -6.81 13.96 0.00
CA VAL A 28 -7.21 13.28 1.24
C VAL A 28 -8.35 12.34 0.91
N PHE A 29 -8.18 11.05 1.24
CA PHE A 29 -9.20 10.03 1.04
C PHE A 29 -9.77 9.54 2.37
N ALA A 30 -10.84 8.75 2.33
CA ALA A 30 -11.33 7.92 3.44
C ALA A 30 -11.67 6.53 2.92
N SER A 31 -11.14 5.49 3.57
CA SER A 31 -11.37 4.10 3.16
C SER A 31 -12.38 3.38 4.05
N GLY A 32 -12.54 3.78 5.31
CA GLY A 32 -13.42 3.12 6.26
C GLY A 32 -12.90 1.77 6.76
N ASP A 33 -11.62 1.47 6.52
CA ASP A 33 -10.92 0.24 6.91
C ASP A 33 -9.47 0.55 7.34
N ALA A 34 -8.62 -0.48 7.42
CA ALA A 34 -7.22 -0.35 7.84
C ALA A 34 -6.41 0.67 7.00
N HIS A 35 -6.81 0.94 5.75
CA HIS A 35 -6.11 1.91 4.90
C HIS A 35 -6.33 3.37 5.32
N ASP A 36 -7.23 3.65 6.26
CA ASP A 36 -7.49 5.02 6.72
C ASP A 36 -6.28 5.62 7.45
N SER A 37 -5.32 4.81 7.90
CA SER A 37 -4.06 5.23 8.50
C SER A 37 -2.89 5.40 7.51
N GLU A 38 -3.11 5.22 6.21
CA GLU A 38 -2.03 5.21 5.23
C GLU A 38 -1.77 6.56 4.53
N LEU A 39 -0.53 6.75 4.08
CA LEU A 39 -0.15 7.78 3.10
C LEU A 39 0.11 7.09 1.77
N TRP A 40 -0.50 7.61 0.69
CA TRP A 40 -0.37 7.04 -0.65
C TRP A 40 0.41 7.98 -1.55
N THR A 41 1.26 7.40 -2.38
CA THR A 41 2.11 8.11 -3.34
C THR A 41 2.42 7.22 -4.54
N ASP A 42 2.97 7.80 -5.59
CA ASP A 42 3.54 7.03 -6.68
C ASP A 42 4.68 6.13 -6.18
N ALA A 43 4.58 4.84 -6.51
CA ALA A 43 5.48 3.82 -5.99
C ALA A 43 6.89 3.92 -6.55
N GLN A 44 7.04 4.32 -7.83
CA GLN A 44 8.35 4.48 -8.47
C GLN A 44 9.11 5.67 -7.87
N THR A 45 8.42 6.80 -7.69
CA THR A 45 8.97 7.99 -7.05
C THR A 45 9.45 7.64 -5.63
N LEU A 46 8.61 6.98 -4.82
CA LEU A 46 8.98 6.57 -3.46
C LEU A 46 10.19 5.61 -3.46
N ALA A 47 10.20 4.65 -4.38
CA ALA A 47 11.30 3.70 -4.52
C ALA A 47 12.63 4.41 -4.81
N THR A 48 12.65 5.37 -5.74
CA THR A 48 13.84 6.18 -6.03
C THR A 48 14.27 7.03 -4.83
N THR A 49 13.33 7.70 -4.15
CA THR A 49 13.63 8.55 -2.97
C THR A 49 14.35 7.78 -1.86
N TYR A 50 13.98 6.52 -1.64
CA TYR A 50 14.55 5.68 -0.60
C TYR A 50 15.55 4.65 -1.12
N ASN A 51 15.96 4.73 -2.39
CA ASN A 51 16.85 3.76 -3.06
C ASN A 51 16.42 2.30 -2.83
N ARG A 52 15.13 2.02 -3.02
CA ARG A 52 14.54 0.67 -2.90
C ARG A 52 14.30 0.08 -4.28
N SER A 53 14.60 -1.20 -4.43
CA SER A 53 14.42 -1.94 -5.70
C SER A 53 13.34 -3.04 -5.63
N ALA A 54 12.69 -3.22 -4.47
CA ALA A 54 11.72 -4.29 -4.25
C ALA A 54 10.42 -3.77 -3.61
N TYR A 55 9.32 -4.42 -3.95
CA TYR A 55 8.02 -4.24 -3.31
C TYR A 55 7.87 -5.18 -2.12
N GLN A 56 7.23 -4.73 -1.06
CA GLN A 56 7.03 -5.53 0.16
C GLN A 56 5.70 -6.27 0.16
N SER A 57 4.70 -5.75 -0.54
CA SER A 57 3.38 -6.37 -0.68
C SER A 57 2.79 -6.04 -2.06
N ILE A 58 1.90 -6.90 -2.54
CA ILE A 58 1.18 -6.73 -3.79
C ILE A 58 -0.29 -7.01 -3.51
N SER A 59 -1.17 -6.06 -3.84
CA SER A 59 -2.61 -6.24 -3.74
C SER A 59 -3.20 -6.65 -5.08
N VAL A 60 -3.99 -7.72 -5.10
CA VAL A 60 -4.61 -8.26 -6.31
C VAL A 60 -6.11 -8.40 -6.09
N ARG A 61 -6.91 -7.97 -7.08
CA ARG A 61 -8.35 -8.22 -7.11
C ARG A 61 -8.64 -9.54 -7.80
N THR A 62 -9.30 -10.46 -7.10
CA THR A 62 -9.72 -11.76 -7.64
C THR A 62 -11.23 -11.82 -7.83
N THR A 63 -11.68 -12.73 -8.71
CA THR A 63 -13.12 -13.00 -8.91
C THR A 63 -13.67 -13.85 -7.76
N GLY A 64 -14.02 -13.17 -6.66
CA GLY A 64 -14.59 -13.80 -5.47
C GLY A 64 -13.68 -14.82 -4.80
N LYS A 65 -14.29 -15.71 -3.99
CA LYS A 65 -13.57 -16.74 -3.20
C LYS A 65 -12.90 -17.80 -4.08
N ALA A 66 -13.55 -18.19 -5.19
CA ALA A 66 -13.00 -19.15 -6.13
C ALA A 66 -11.73 -18.62 -6.80
N GLY A 67 -11.75 -17.37 -7.28
CA GLY A 67 -10.58 -16.72 -7.87
C GLY A 67 -9.43 -16.55 -6.87
N PHE A 68 -9.73 -16.23 -5.61
CA PHE A 68 -8.71 -16.19 -4.55
C PHE A 68 -8.04 -17.56 -4.35
N SER A 69 -8.83 -18.62 -4.27
CA SER A 69 -8.32 -19.99 -4.08
C SER A 69 -7.45 -20.42 -5.25
N GLN A 70 -7.87 -20.13 -6.48
CA GLN A 70 -7.09 -20.40 -7.69
C GLN A 70 -5.77 -19.61 -7.69
N PHE A 71 -5.80 -18.32 -7.37
CA PHE A 71 -4.61 -17.47 -7.30
C PHE A 71 -3.62 -17.98 -6.25
N LYS A 72 -4.09 -18.28 -5.04
CA LYS A 72 -3.26 -18.82 -3.96
C LYS A 72 -2.58 -20.13 -4.34
N THR A 73 -3.32 -21.06 -4.95
CA THR A 73 -2.75 -22.33 -5.45
C THR A 73 -1.69 -22.09 -6.53
N ALA A 74 -1.95 -21.17 -7.48
CA ALA A 74 -1.00 -20.86 -8.55
C ALA A 74 0.30 -20.26 -8.02
N MET A 75 0.23 -19.34 -7.06
CA MET A 75 1.42 -18.76 -6.43
C MET A 75 2.21 -19.80 -5.63
N ALA A 76 1.53 -20.67 -4.88
CA ALA A 76 2.18 -21.73 -4.10
C ALA A 76 2.86 -22.80 -4.98
N ALA A 77 2.36 -23.00 -6.20
CA ALA A 77 2.92 -23.95 -7.16
C ALA A 77 4.17 -23.43 -7.89
N ASP A 78 4.47 -22.13 -7.83
CA ASP A 78 5.67 -21.55 -8.45
C ASP A 78 6.82 -21.46 -7.44
N PRO A 79 7.83 -22.35 -7.49
CA PRO A 79 8.91 -22.38 -6.50
C PRO A 79 9.84 -21.16 -6.55
N ARG A 80 9.71 -20.31 -7.58
CA ARG A 80 10.47 -19.06 -7.69
C ARG A 80 9.87 -17.96 -6.82
N LEU A 81 8.61 -18.11 -6.41
CA LEU A 81 7.90 -17.14 -5.58
C LEU A 81 7.99 -17.54 -4.11
N LYS A 82 8.45 -16.61 -3.28
CA LYS A 82 8.46 -16.73 -1.82
C LYS A 82 7.46 -15.74 -1.24
N LEU A 83 6.18 -16.05 -1.42
CA LEU A 83 5.07 -15.16 -1.08
C LEU A 83 4.07 -15.86 -0.19
N ASP A 84 3.62 -15.17 0.85
CA ASP A 84 2.39 -15.52 1.56
C ASP A 84 1.20 -14.87 0.85
N VAL A 85 0.16 -15.66 0.60
CA VAL A 85 -1.07 -15.20 -0.06
C VAL A 85 -2.22 -15.25 0.92
N GLU A 86 -2.73 -14.06 1.25
CA GLU A 86 -3.78 -13.84 2.23
C GLU A 86 -4.87 -12.92 1.68
N THR A 87 -6.06 -12.96 2.27
CA THR A 87 -7.08 -11.94 2.00
C THR A 87 -6.70 -10.65 2.73
N THR A 88 -7.05 -9.48 2.20
CA THR A 88 -6.80 -8.19 2.86
C THR A 88 -7.27 -8.13 4.31
N ARG A 89 -8.44 -8.74 4.63
CA ARG A 89 -8.98 -8.82 6.00
C ARG A 89 -8.20 -9.74 6.94
N ALA A 90 -7.38 -10.65 6.43
CA ALA A 90 -6.55 -11.52 7.26
C ALA A 90 -5.18 -10.88 7.55
N TYR A 91 -4.70 -10.06 6.61
CA TYR A 91 -3.42 -9.37 6.70
C TYR A 91 -3.46 -8.16 7.65
N TYR A 92 -4.57 -7.40 7.64
CA TYR A 92 -4.83 -6.26 8.55
C TYR A 92 -5.72 -6.67 9.72
#